data_AF-D8M8K4-F1
#
_entry.id   AF-D8M8K4-F1
#
_cell.length_a   1.000
_cell.length_b   1.000
_cell.length_c   1.000
_cell.angle_alpha   90.00
_cell.angle_beta   90.00
_cell.angle_gamma   90.00
#
_symmetry.space_group_name_H-M   'P 1'
#
loop_
_entity.id
_entity.type
_entity.pdbx_description
1 polymer ?
#
loop_
_entity_poly.entity_id
_entity_poly.type
_entity_poly.pdbx_seq_one_letter_code
_entity_poly.pdbx_strand_id
1 'polypeptide(L)'
;MNRSELNRCPLILKYPRYAIPPSCNLSVTYFIFFFPDFLRIFPCNRLGRFPDPSPALYEEGIVFYSYSTNCKSNRYMPQVYVNARSILEMDPTAHIALITNCDVPLETAALLSVIIPVHRRDIIPMSHQWYTRMVYNAYLPFQLSFILDTHVFPCDSNAYRDVFALFRNSSVDVSVSNRMNTHSYSGGAVLSRKGPASFRFWKSIAKAMHRKSTYDDQWGLGNVLRRRHPYLKYRRLSSNFFYASHGITKDGVFQGIGRCYRSSIVITGPVRWIHGKQAECAIVNGPNYEHAYKMRAYFKGGQCRTRQEGPTMVFSSAQMKAYAAPARPPSLIWANVPGRSATGFIGQVVEEKKGFFASIVAFFLSLFSLISDFFSTIFTTGPSQTTGGVYKVNTNRWKINSSPYQGSGVRRRIGGMDQFRANNNLPGCSSGG
;
A
#
# COMPACT_ATOMS: atom_id res chain seq x y z
N MET A 1 -23.89 10.55 -30.02
CA MET A 1 -23.38 11.92 -30.24
C MET A 1 -22.70 11.96 -31.59
N ASN A 2 -23.02 12.95 -32.40
CA ASN A 2 -22.31 13.17 -33.67
C ASN A 2 -20.91 13.73 -33.36
N ARG A 3 -19.93 13.52 -34.26
CA ARG A 3 -18.52 13.92 -34.06
C ARG A 3 -18.36 15.43 -33.79
N SER A 4 -19.29 16.24 -34.28
CA SER A 4 -19.38 17.69 -34.04
C SER A 4 -19.80 18.07 -32.61
N GLU A 5 -20.57 17.24 -31.91
CA GLU A 5 -21.01 17.47 -30.53
C GLU A 5 -19.92 17.11 -29.52
N LEU A 6 -19.19 16.02 -29.76
CA LEU A 6 -18.03 15.60 -28.95
C LEU A 6 -16.89 16.64 -28.98
N ASN A 7 -16.75 17.38 -30.10
CA ASN A 7 -15.77 18.46 -30.21
C ASN A 7 -16.16 19.72 -29.43
N ARG A 8 -17.47 19.96 -29.22
CA ARG A 8 -17.96 21.09 -28.39
C ARG A 8 -17.98 20.73 -26.91
N CYS A 9 -18.09 19.45 -26.59
CA CYS A 9 -18.07 18.93 -25.23
C CYS A 9 -17.11 17.79 -24.99
N PRO A 10 -15.84 18.10 -24.69
CA PRO A 10 -14.92 17.06 -24.26
C PRO A 10 -15.45 16.47 -22.96
N LEU A 11 -15.68 15.15 -22.96
CA LEU A 11 -16.09 14.36 -21.79
C LEU A 11 -14.94 14.28 -20.78
N ILE A 12 -14.59 15.42 -20.19
CA ILE A 12 -13.43 15.59 -19.31
C ILE A 12 -13.70 16.64 -18.22
N LEU A 13 -13.26 16.35 -17.00
CA LEU A 13 -13.17 17.30 -15.90
C LEU A 13 -11.87 18.09 -15.99
N LYS A 14 -11.99 19.42 -16.00
CA LYS A 14 -10.84 20.31 -16.18
C LYS A 14 -10.16 20.68 -14.86
N TYR A 15 -8.85 20.46 -14.76
CA TYR A 15 -8.04 21.01 -13.67
C TYR A 15 -8.08 22.56 -13.73
N PRO A 16 -8.11 23.28 -12.59
CA PRO A 16 -7.94 22.80 -11.22
C PRO A 16 -9.21 22.47 -10.45
N ARG A 17 -10.37 22.88 -10.97
CA ARG A 17 -11.65 22.75 -10.25
C ARG A 17 -12.33 21.42 -10.47
N TYR A 18 -11.87 20.64 -11.46
CA TYR A 18 -12.49 19.39 -11.91
C TYR A 18 -13.98 19.56 -12.18
N ALA A 19 -14.31 20.63 -12.90
CA ALA A 19 -15.66 20.93 -13.36
C ALA A 19 -15.77 20.69 -14.87
N ILE A 20 -17.01 20.44 -15.32
CA ILE A 20 -17.33 20.41 -16.75
C ILE A 20 -17.31 21.86 -17.28
N PRO A 21 -16.74 22.12 -18.48
CA PRO A 21 -16.76 23.46 -19.06
C PRO A 21 -18.18 24.03 -19.16
N PRO A 22 -18.42 25.31 -18.82
CA PRO A 22 -19.75 25.92 -18.92
C PRO A 22 -20.36 25.90 -20.32
N SER A 23 -19.51 25.82 -21.35
CA SER A 23 -19.91 25.67 -22.75
C SER A 23 -20.59 24.32 -23.05
N CYS A 24 -20.67 23.42 -22.06
CA CYS A 24 -21.27 22.12 -22.22
C CYS A 24 -22.71 22.02 -21.77
N ASN A 25 -23.60 21.98 -22.77
CA ASN A 25 -25.00 21.67 -22.59
C ASN A 25 -25.20 20.14 -22.61
N LEU A 26 -24.72 19.45 -21.57
CA LEU A 26 -25.02 18.04 -21.36
C LEU A 26 -26.47 17.91 -20.87
N SER A 27 -27.27 17.02 -21.47
CA SER A 27 -28.62 16.78 -20.99
C SER A 27 -28.58 16.28 -19.53
N VAL A 28 -29.59 16.65 -18.74
CA VAL A 28 -29.73 16.28 -17.32
C VAL A 28 -29.57 14.77 -17.11
N THR A 29 -30.13 13.98 -18.02
CA THR A 29 -30.04 12.52 -18.03
C THR A 29 -28.60 12.05 -18.13
N TYR A 30 -27.81 12.60 -19.07
CA TYR A 30 -26.39 12.25 -19.20
C TYR A 30 -25.57 12.66 -17.96
N PHE A 31 -25.88 13.80 -17.36
CA PHE A 31 -25.18 14.27 -16.18
C PHE A 31 -25.36 13.32 -14.98
N ILE A 32 -26.59 12.86 -14.75
CA ILE A 32 -26.94 11.92 -13.68
C ILE A 32 -26.31 10.54 -13.92
N PHE A 33 -26.17 10.10 -15.18
CA PHE A 33 -25.51 8.83 -15.50
C PHE A 33 -24.00 8.82 -15.22
N PHE A 34 -23.32 9.97 -15.31
CA PHE A 34 -21.86 10.05 -15.13
C PHE A 34 -21.40 10.58 -13.76
N PHE A 35 -22.25 11.32 -13.04
CA PHE A 35 -21.92 11.88 -11.74
C PHE A 35 -22.95 11.50 -10.70
N PRO A 36 -22.75 10.37 -10.02
CA PRO A 36 -23.54 10.08 -8.85
C PRO A 36 -23.02 10.99 -7.71
N ASP A 37 -23.87 11.32 -6.74
CA ASP A 37 -23.61 12.31 -5.67
C ASP A 37 -22.42 11.99 -4.72
N PHE A 38 -21.57 11.03 -5.07
CA PHE A 38 -20.46 10.56 -4.25
C PHE A 38 -19.11 11.17 -4.60
N LEU A 39 -18.91 11.76 -5.78
CA LEU A 39 -17.61 12.30 -6.17
C LEU A 39 -17.31 13.61 -5.43
N ARG A 40 -16.32 13.57 -4.55
CA ARG A 40 -15.86 14.75 -3.79
C ARG A 40 -14.57 15.31 -4.37
N ILE A 41 -14.51 16.61 -4.58
CA ILE A 41 -13.31 17.31 -5.04
C ILE A 41 -12.73 18.10 -3.87
N PHE A 42 -11.47 17.82 -3.51
CA PHE A 42 -10.77 18.61 -2.49
C PHE A 42 -10.46 20.02 -3.02
N PRO A 43 -10.45 21.04 -2.15
CA PRO A 43 -9.95 22.35 -2.53
C PRO A 43 -8.49 22.28 -2.95
N CYS A 44 -8.13 23.01 -3.99
CA CYS A 44 -6.74 23.07 -4.47
C CYS A 44 -5.88 23.95 -3.55
N ASN A 45 -5.36 23.35 -2.49
CA ASN A 45 -4.43 24.01 -1.58
C ASN A 45 -2.99 23.58 -1.85
N ARG A 46 -2.03 24.48 -1.59
CA ARG A 46 -0.61 24.15 -1.63
C ARG A 46 -0.21 23.35 -0.39
N LEU A 47 -0.19 22.03 -0.50
CA LEU A 47 0.10 21.11 0.59
C LEU A 47 1.61 21.00 0.91
N GLY A 48 2.48 21.44 -0.01
CA GLY A 48 3.92 21.53 0.23
C GLY A 48 4.34 22.51 1.33
N ARG A 49 3.43 23.41 1.77
CA ARG A 49 3.63 24.24 2.98
C ARG A 49 3.38 23.49 4.29
N PHE A 50 2.87 22.27 4.19
CA PHE A 50 2.43 21.44 5.30
C PHE A 50 1.39 22.07 6.24
N PRO A 51 0.23 22.56 5.74
CA PRO A 51 -0.87 23.03 6.58
C PRO A 51 -1.44 21.92 7.47
N ASP A 52 -2.32 22.27 8.40
CA ASP A 52 -2.96 21.26 9.25
C ASP A 52 -3.84 20.31 8.42
N PRO A 53 -3.78 18.98 8.67
CA PRO A 53 -4.58 18.02 7.93
C PRO A 53 -6.07 18.19 8.16
N SER A 54 -6.86 18.10 7.09
CA SER A 54 -8.32 17.99 7.19
C SER A 54 -8.74 16.62 7.76
N PRO A 55 -9.98 16.47 8.27
CA PRO A 55 -10.54 15.17 8.65
C PRO A 55 -10.57 14.15 7.49
N ALA A 56 -10.72 12.86 7.80
CA ALA A 56 -11.00 11.84 6.78
C ALA A 56 -12.41 12.03 6.21
N LEU A 57 -12.58 11.74 4.92
CA LEU A 57 -13.90 11.72 4.26
C LEU A 57 -14.57 10.34 4.33
N TYR A 58 -13.78 9.27 4.32
CA TYR A 58 -14.25 7.90 4.44
C TYR A 58 -13.31 7.08 5.33
N GLU A 59 -13.80 5.96 5.85
CA GLU A 59 -13.02 5.05 6.70
C GLU A 59 -11.82 4.44 5.98
N GLU A 60 -12.03 3.92 4.77
CA GLU A 60 -10.98 3.24 4.01
C GLU A 60 -11.08 3.47 2.51
N GLY A 61 -9.94 3.40 1.82
CA GLY A 61 -9.92 3.53 0.36
C GLY A 61 -8.55 3.43 -0.29
N ILE A 62 -8.57 3.17 -1.60
CA ILE A 62 -7.39 3.11 -2.46
C ILE A 62 -7.01 4.51 -2.93
N VAL A 63 -5.72 4.83 -2.96
CA VAL A 63 -5.23 6.12 -3.43
C VAL A 63 -4.28 5.92 -4.62
N PHE A 64 -4.65 6.50 -5.76
CA PHE A 64 -3.84 6.55 -6.97
C PHE A 64 -3.25 7.95 -7.20
N TYR A 65 -2.16 7.96 -7.96
CA TYR A 65 -1.46 9.18 -8.36
C TYR A 65 -1.32 9.25 -9.87
N SER A 66 -1.70 10.38 -10.46
CA SER A 66 -1.55 10.65 -11.89
C SER A 66 -1.30 12.14 -12.10
N TYR A 67 -0.04 12.56 -11.97
CA TYR A 67 0.35 13.97 -12.09
C TYR A 67 1.59 14.10 -12.97
N SER A 68 1.77 15.27 -13.56
CA SER A 68 2.89 15.56 -14.48
C SER A 68 3.09 17.06 -14.64
N THR A 69 4.30 17.47 -14.99
CA THR A 69 4.56 18.83 -15.51
C THR A 69 3.89 19.06 -16.86
N ASN A 70 3.74 18.01 -17.65
CA ASN A 70 3.01 18.01 -18.92
C ASN A 70 1.99 16.87 -18.95
N CYS A 71 0.71 17.22 -18.81
CA CYS A 71 -0.37 16.26 -18.75
C CYS A 71 -0.76 15.66 -20.11
N LYS A 72 -0.25 16.18 -21.24
CA LYS A 72 -0.57 15.66 -22.58
C LYS A 72 -0.05 14.24 -22.82
N SER A 73 1.02 13.84 -22.13
CA SER A 73 1.67 12.52 -22.27
C SER A 73 1.54 11.64 -21.02
N ASN A 74 0.58 11.92 -20.14
CA ASN A 74 0.44 11.19 -18.89
C ASN A 74 -0.12 9.77 -19.10
N ARG A 75 0.78 8.78 -19.13
CA ARG A 75 0.44 7.36 -19.27
C ARG A 75 -0.31 6.75 -18.08
N TYR A 76 -0.37 7.42 -16.94
CA TYR A 76 -0.95 6.86 -15.72
C TYR A 76 -2.46 7.03 -15.65
N MET A 77 -3.05 8.06 -16.30
CA MET A 77 -4.50 8.26 -16.28
C MET A 77 -5.28 7.07 -16.87
N PRO A 78 -4.90 6.52 -18.05
CA PRO A 78 -5.56 5.31 -18.56
C PRO A 78 -5.39 4.10 -17.63
N GLN A 79 -4.25 3.99 -16.93
CA GLN A 79 -4.03 2.90 -15.97
C GLN A 79 -4.94 3.03 -14.74
N VAL A 80 -5.17 4.26 -14.25
CA VAL A 80 -6.14 4.52 -13.18
C VAL A 80 -7.52 4.02 -13.57
N TYR A 81 -7.99 4.33 -14.79
CA TYR A 81 -9.29 3.86 -15.28
C TYR A 81 -9.40 2.33 -15.24
N VAL A 82 -8.45 1.63 -15.87
CA VAL A 82 -8.47 0.16 -15.95
C VAL A 82 -8.43 -0.47 -14.56
N ASN A 83 -7.59 0.05 -13.66
CA ASN A 83 -7.42 -0.52 -12.33
C ASN A 83 -8.59 -0.20 -11.40
N ALA A 84 -9.10 1.03 -11.41
CA ALA A 84 -10.27 1.42 -10.64
C ALA A 84 -11.51 0.60 -11.05
N ARG A 85 -11.68 0.37 -12.35
CA ARG A 85 -12.74 -0.51 -12.88
C ARG A 85 -12.58 -1.93 -12.34
N SER A 86 -11.38 -2.50 -12.45
CA SER A 86 -11.08 -3.85 -11.95
C SER A 86 -11.37 -4.01 -10.44
N ILE A 87 -11.01 -3.01 -9.64
CA ILE A 87 -11.28 -2.97 -8.21
C ILE A 87 -12.79 -2.94 -7.94
N LEU A 88 -13.54 -2.09 -8.65
CA LEU A 88 -14.99 -1.95 -8.45
C LEU A 88 -15.80 -3.13 -8.99
N GLU A 89 -15.32 -3.81 -10.03
CA GLU A 89 -15.88 -5.08 -10.50
C GLU A 89 -15.76 -6.18 -9.44
N MET A 90 -14.67 -6.16 -8.65
CA MET A 90 -14.41 -7.11 -7.57
C MET A 90 -15.08 -6.73 -6.24
N ASP A 91 -15.09 -5.44 -5.90
CA ASP A 91 -15.77 -4.90 -4.72
C ASP A 91 -16.41 -3.53 -5.04
N PRO A 92 -17.74 -3.47 -5.30
CA PRO A 92 -18.44 -2.24 -5.65
C PRO A 92 -18.62 -1.26 -4.46
N THR A 93 -18.13 -1.63 -3.28
CA THR A 93 -18.11 -0.77 -2.08
C THR A 93 -16.78 -0.04 -1.90
N ALA A 94 -15.77 -0.35 -2.72
CA ALA A 94 -14.45 0.26 -2.60
C ALA A 94 -14.48 1.77 -2.87
N HIS A 95 -13.87 2.55 -1.99
CA HIS A 95 -13.61 3.97 -2.24
C HIS A 95 -12.27 4.16 -2.92
N ILE A 96 -12.24 5.02 -3.95
CA ILE A 96 -11.04 5.28 -4.75
C ILE A 96 -10.79 6.78 -4.83
N ALA A 97 -9.58 7.20 -4.48
CA ALA A 97 -9.12 8.57 -4.63
C ALA A 97 -8.07 8.70 -5.73
N LEU A 98 -8.13 9.80 -6.48
CA LEU A 98 -7.10 10.18 -7.45
C LEU A 98 -6.46 11.51 -7.07
N ILE A 99 -5.14 11.51 -6.94
CA ILE A 99 -4.33 12.71 -6.72
C ILE A 99 -3.67 13.11 -8.05
N THR A 100 -4.04 14.29 -8.58
CA THR A 100 -3.72 14.67 -9.97
C THR A 100 -3.67 16.19 -10.15
N ASN A 101 -2.87 16.69 -11.11
CA ASN A 101 -2.97 18.04 -11.69
C ASN A 101 -3.40 18.02 -13.17
N CYS A 102 -3.73 16.84 -13.69
CA CYS A 102 -4.15 16.62 -15.05
C CYS A 102 -5.67 16.57 -15.12
N ASP A 103 -6.21 16.94 -16.28
CA ASP A 103 -7.62 16.75 -16.60
C ASP A 103 -8.01 15.27 -16.48
N VAL A 104 -9.24 15.00 -16.03
CA VAL A 104 -9.73 13.64 -15.75
C VAL A 104 -10.88 13.30 -16.69
N PRO A 105 -10.76 12.26 -17.55
CA PRO A 105 -11.89 11.80 -18.37
C PRO A 105 -13.11 11.46 -17.53
N LEU A 106 -14.32 11.76 -18.03
CA LEU A 106 -15.57 11.50 -17.29
C LEU A 106 -15.74 10.02 -16.90
N GLU A 107 -15.37 9.11 -17.80
CA GLU A 107 -15.39 7.67 -17.53
C GLU A 107 -14.48 7.27 -16.36
N THR A 108 -13.37 7.98 -16.17
CA THR A 108 -12.48 7.75 -15.03
C THR A 108 -13.10 8.38 -13.79
N ALA A 109 -13.59 9.62 -13.88
CA ALA A 109 -14.23 10.32 -12.77
C ALA A 109 -15.41 9.56 -12.18
N ALA A 110 -16.20 8.88 -13.02
CA ALA A 110 -17.34 8.06 -12.62
C ALA A 110 -16.95 6.85 -11.73
N LEU A 111 -15.67 6.45 -11.74
CA LEU A 111 -15.14 5.36 -10.91
C LEU A 111 -14.48 5.85 -9.62
N LEU A 112 -14.42 7.18 -9.39
CA LEU A 112 -13.71 7.77 -8.27
C LEU A 112 -14.68 8.27 -7.20
N SER A 113 -14.31 8.10 -5.95
CA SER A 113 -15.00 8.71 -4.80
C SER A 113 -14.42 10.09 -4.47
N VAL A 114 -13.13 10.31 -4.75
CA VAL A 114 -12.43 11.56 -4.39
C VAL A 114 -11.43 11.96 -5.48
N ILE A 115 -11.39 13.24 -5.83
CA ILE A 115 -10.26 13.85 -6.57
C ILE A 115 -9.56 14.87 -5.67
N ILE A 116 -8.24 14.77 -5.59
CA ILE A 116 -7.39 15.72 -4.87
C ILE A 116 -6.51 16.48 -5.88
N PRO A 117 -6.77 17.78 -6.11
CA PRO A 117 -5.96 18.58 -6.99
C PRO A 117 -4.53 18.76 -6.46
N VAL A 118 -3.55 18.51 -7.33
CA VAL A 118 -2.14 18.81 -7.04
C VAL A 118 -1.85 20.25 -7.42
N HIS A 119 -1.40 21.05 -6.45
CA HIS A 119 -1.05 22.43 -6.68
C HIS A 119 0.22 22.52 -7.54
N ARG A 120 0.25 23.42 -8.54
CA ARG A 120 1.37 23.54 -9.50
C ARG A 120 2.74 23.73 -8.84
N ARG A 121 2.80 24.50 -7.73
CA ARG A 121 4.03 24.74 -6.95
C ARG A 121 4.54 23.52 -6.14
N ASP A 122 3.77 22.44 -6.07
CA ASP A 122 4.17 21.19 -5.41
C ASP A 122 4.65 20.13 -6.41
N ILE A 123 4.71 20.49 -7.71
CA ILE A 123 5.26 19.67 -8.78
C ILE A 123 6.70 20.12 -9.03
N ILE A 124 7.63 19.17 -8.96
CA ILE A 124 9.05 19.43 -9.25
C ILE A 124 9.29 19.22 -10.75
N PRO A 125 9.91 20.17 -11.47
CA PRO A 125 10.12 20.11 -12.92
C PRO A 125 11.26 19.16 -13.31
N MET A 126 11.18 17.89 -12.90
CA MET A 126 12.18 16.86 -13.18
C MET A 126 11.52 15.52 -13.55
N SER A 127 12.31 14.59 -14.09
CA SER A 127 11.84 13.26 -14.54
C SER A 127 11.38 12.33 -13.41
N HIS A 128 11.91 12.50 -12.20
CA HIS A 128 11.55 11.70 -11.02
C HIS A 128 10.72 12.55 -10.06
N GLN A 129 9.39 12.49 -10.17
CA GLN A 129 8.49 13.37 -9.43
C GLN A 129 7.90 12.72 -8.18
N TRP A 130 8.60 11.81 -7.50
CA TRP A 130 8.01 11.12 -6.35
C TRP A 130 7.90 11.99 -5.09
N TYR A 131 8.50 13.18 -5.09
CA TYR A 131 8.33 14.20 -4.06
C TYR A 131 6.87 14.54 -3.80
N THR A 132 6.12 14.86 -4.86
CA THR A 132 4.70 15.27 -4.76
C THR A 132 3.87 14.17 -4.10
N ARG A 133 4.11 12.91 -4.45
CA ARG A 133 3.49 11.76 -3.77
C ARG A 133 3.74 11.80 -2.26
N MET A 134 4.96 12.06 -1.81
CA MET A 134 5.28 12.12 -0.37
C MET A 134 4.60 13.29 0.33
N VAL A 135 4.52 14.46 -0.32
CA VAL A 135 3.76 15.61 0.21
C VAL A 135 2.30 15.23 0.41
N TYR A 136 1.67 14.65 -0.61
CA TYR A 136 0.24 14.35 -0.60
C TYR A 136 -0.11 13.11 0.24
N ASN A 137 0.83 12.19 0.48
CA ASN A 137 0.66 11.10 1.45
C ASN A 137 0.43 11.63 2.89
N ALA A 138 0.83 12.87 3.20
CA ALA A 138 0.52 13.50 4.48
C ALA A 138 -0.96 13.92 4.62
N TYR A 139 -1.73 13.92 3.52
CA TYR A 139 -3.08 14.49 3.42
C TYR A 139 -4.09 13.54 2.81
N LEU A 140 -3.95 12.24 3.06
CA LEU A 140 -4.82 11.23 2.47
C LEU A 140 -6.29 11.44 2.89
N PRO A 141 -7.24 11.14 1.99
CA PRO A 141 -8.66 11.43 2.22
C PRO A 141 -9.34 10.39 3.10
N PHE A 142 -8.68 9.27 3.43
CA PHE A 142 -9.27 8.15 4.17
C PHE A 142 -8.62 7.96 5.53
N GLN A 143 -9.36 7.42 6.51
CA GLN A 143 -8.80 7.06 7.81
C GLN A 143 -7.76 5.95 7.67
N LEU A 144 -7.98 4.99 6.78
CA LEU A 144 -7.05 3.96 6.35
C LEU A 144 -6.87 4.05 4.84
N SER A 145 -5.66 4.31 4.36
CA SER A 145 -5.38 4.45 2.93
C SER A 145 -4.47 3.33 2.45
N PHE A 146 -4.82 2.75 1.30
CA PHE A 146 -3.90 1.89 0.56
C PHE A 146 -3.43 2.62 -0.71
N ILE A 147 -2.24 3.20 -0.62
CA ILE A 147 -1.61 3.97 -1.69
C ILE A 147 -0.97 2.98 -2.67
N LEU A 148 -1.31 3.08 -3.94
CA LEU A 148 -0.87 2.14 -4.96
C LEU A 148 -0.25 2.84 -6.17
N ASP A 149 0.75 2.19 -6.77
CA ASP A 149 1.07 2.43 -8.18
C ASP A 149 -0.15 2.05 -9.03
N THR A 150 -0.38 2.79 -10.11
CA THR A 150 -1.56 2.62 -10.98
C THR A 150 -1.62 1.28 -11.70
N HIS A 151 -0.52 0.51 -11.70
CA HIS A 151 -0.38 -0.81 -12.32
C HIS A 151 -0.23 -1.92 -11.26
N VAL A 152 -0.91 -1.75 -10.12
CA VAL A 152 -1.06 -2.78 -9.07
C VAL A 152 -2.50 -3.25 -9.03
N PHE A 153 -2.76 -4.48 -9.47
CA PHE A 153 -4.12 -4.99 -9.66
C PHE A 153 -4.53 -5.93 -8.52
N PRO A 154 -5.82 -5.93 -8.13
CA PRO A 154 -6.35 -6.96 -7.23
C PRO A 154 -6.39 -8.32 -7.95
N CYS A 155 -6.11 -9.39 -7.20
CA CYS A 155 -6.17 -10.75 -7.72
C CYS A 155 -7.53 -11.42 -7.55
N ASP A 156 -8.35 -10.95 -6.62
CA ASP A 156 -9.64 -11.52 -6.29
C ASP A 156 -10.53 -10.54 -5.51
N SER A 157 -11.80 -10.90 -5.33
CA SER A 157 -12.81 -10.12 -4.62
C SER A 157 -12.53 -9.91 -3.13
N ASN A 158 -11.63 -10.70 -2.52
CA ASN A 158 -11.26 -10.52 -1.11
C ASN A 158 -10.10 -9.52 -0.95
N ALA A 159 -9.40 -9.15 -2.02
CA ALA A 159 -8.19 -8.36 -1.97
C ALA A 159 -8.34 -7.01 -1.24
N TYR A 160 -9.46 -6.30 -1.50
CA TYR A 160 -9.78 -5.02 -0.86
C TYR A 160 -10.15 -5.19 0.61
N ARG A 161 -11.07 -6.11 0.92
CA ARG A 161 -11.56 -6.33 2.29
C ARG A 161 -10.48 -6.85 3.20
N ASP A 162 -9.70 -7.83 2.75
CA ASP A 162 -8.66 -8.46 3.56
C ASP A 162 -7.57 -7.46 3.95
N VAL A 163 -7.11 -6.62 3.01
CA VAL A 163 -6.01 -5.69 3.29
C VAL A 163 -6.42 -4.68 4.36
N PHE A 164 -7.64 -4.15 4.29
CA PHE A 164 -8.11 -3.19 5.28
C PHE A 164 -8.56 -3.83 6.59
N ALA A 165 -9.17 -5.01 6.58
CA ALA A 165 -9.50 -5.75 7.79
C ALA A 165 -8.24 -6.03 8.62
N LEU A 166 -7.18 -6.52 7.98
CA LEU A 166 -5.90 -6.75 8.64
C LEU A 166 -5.25 -5.46 9.13
N PHE A 167 -5.25 -4.41 8.30
CA PHE A 167 -4.62 -3.14 8.67
C PHE A 167 -5.36 -2.44 9.81
N ARG A 168 -6.69 -2.42 9.78
CA ARG A 168 -7.56 -1.89 10.84
C ARG A 168 -7.25 -2.53 12.18
N ASN A 169 -7.20 -3.87 12.21
CA ASN A 169 -6.95 -4.67 13.40
C ASN A 169 -5.48 -4.66 13.85
N SER A 170 -4.60 -4.03 13.08
CA SER A 170 -3.20 -3.85 13.45
C SER A 170 -3.00 -2.54 14.22
N SER A 171 -1.98 -2.50 15.09
CA SER A 171 -1.52 -1.26 15.71
C SER A 171 -0.57 -0.45 14.81
N VAL A 172 -0.49 -0.75 13.51
CA VAL A 172 0.48 -0.16 12.59
C VAL A 172 -0.03 1.19 12.08
N ASP A 173 0.85 2.18 12.06
CA ASP A 173 0.58 3.51 11.51
C ASP A 173 0.86 3.52 10.00
N VAL A 174 2.01 2.97 9.60
CA VAL A 174 2.45 2.92 8.20
C VAL A 174 3.08 1.56 7.90
N SER A 175 2.67 0.96 6.78
CA SER A 175 3.25 -0.27 6.25
C SER A 175 3.68 -0.10 4.81
N VAL A 176 4.97 -0.28 4.52
CA VAL A 176 5.57 0.00 3.20
C VAL A 176 6.02 -1.30 2.54
N SER A 177 5.76 -1.44 1.24
CA SER A 177 6.18 -2.60 0.48
C SER A 177 7.67 -2.65 0.18
N ASN A 178 8.14 -3.85 -0.16
CA ASN A 178 9.50 -4.12 -0.59
C ASN A 178 9.48 -5.01 -1.84
N ARG A 179 10.49 -4.87 -2.69
CA ARG A 179 10.64 -5.69 -3.92
C ARG A 179 11.77 -6.71 -3.84
N MET A 180 12.52 -6.70 -2.74
CA MET A 180 13.74 -7.49 -2.56
C MET A 180 13.84 -8.00 -1.12
N ASN A 181 14.66 -9.01 -0.88
CA ASN A 181 14.97 -9.55 0.46
C ASN A 181 15.82 -8.58 1.34
N THR A 182 15.97 -7.32 0.92
CA THR A 182 16.83 -6.32 1.54
C THR A 182 16.02 -5.09 2.00
N HIS A 183 16.69 -4.08 2.55
CA HIS A 183 16.11 -2.78 2.93
C HIS A 183 15.79 -1.89 1.70
N SER A 184 15.17 -2.48 0.68
CA SER A 184 14.69 -1.77 -0.51
C SER A 184 13.18 -1.60 -0.43
N TYR A 185 12.79 -0.44 0.07
CA TYR A 185 11.42 0.00 0.17
C TYR A 185 10.90 0.45 -1.19
N SER A 186 9.61 0.27 -1.43
CA SER A 186 8.93 0.75 -2.64
C SER A 186 7.70 1.55 -2.25
N GLY A 187 7.51 2.71 -2.87
CA GLY A 187 6.23 3.43 -2.78
C GLY A 187 5.14 2.83 -3.68
N GLY A 188 5.37 1.66 -4.29
CA GLY A 188 4.40 1.03 -5.18
C GLY A 188 3.20 0.42 -4.46
N ALA A 189 3.32 0.17 -3.16
CA ALA A 189 2.18 -0.10 -2.29
C ALA A 189 2.49 0.30 -0.85
N VAL A 190 1.62 1.11 -0.25
CA VAL A 190 1.78 1.58 1.12
C VAL A 190 0.43 1.64 1.81
N LEU A 191 0.32 1.04 2.99
CA LEU A 191 -0.78 1.30 3.92
C LEU A 191 -0.41 2.45 4.85
N SER A 192 -1.30 3.41 5.01
CA SER A 192 -1.10 4.56 5.89
C SER A 192 -2.39 4.86 6.64
N ARG A 193 -2.31 4.88 7.97
CA ARG A 193 -3.37 5.34 8.86
C ARG A 193 -3.30 6.86 8.97
N LYS A 194 -4.43 7.53 8.87
CA LYS A 194 -4.49 8.98 9.08
C LYS A 194 -4.29 9.29 10.57
N GLY A 195 -3.34 10.17 10.85
CA GLY A 195 -3.03 10.60 12.22
C GLY A 195 -1.70 11.34 12.31
N PRO A 196 -1.38 11.91 13.49
CA PRO A 196 -0.19 12.73 13.68
C PRO A 196 1.14 11.99 13.41
N ALA A 197 1.20 10.69 13.71
CA ALA A 197 2.38 9.86 13.46
C ALA A 197 2.71 9.76 11.96
N SER A 198 1.74 9.31 11.16
CA SER A 198 1.88 9.21 9.69
C SER A 198 2.12 10.57 9.05
N PHE A 199 1.43 11.62 9.51
CA PHE A 199 1.66 12.99 9.02
C PHE A 199 3.13 13.41 9.19
N ARG A 200 3.68 13.27 10.40
CA ARG A 200 5.09 13.59 10.68
C ARG A 200 6.04 12.74 9.88
N PHE A 201 5.73 11.46 9.68
CA PHE A 201 6.52 10.55 8.87
C PHE A 201 6.62 11.02 7.40
N TRP A 202 5.48 11.25 6.74
CA TRP A 202 5.44 11.70 5.35
C TRP A 202 6.08 13.08 5.16
N LYS A 203 5.81 14.02 6.08
CA LYS A 203 6.46 15.33 6.13
C LYS A 203 7.98 15.22 6.23
N SER A 204 8.48 14.28 7.04
CA SER A 204 9.93 14.07 7.21
C SER A 204 10.58 13.54 5.93
N ILE A 205 9.92 12.62 5.23
CA ILE A 205 10.39 12.10 3.94
C ILE A 205 10.47 13.22 2.91
N ALA A 206 9.37 13.96 2.72
CA ALA A 206 9.32 15.05 1.75
C ALA A 206 10.38 16.12 2.05
N LYS A 207 10.54 16.54 3.32
CA LYS A 207 11.61 17.46 3.72
C LYS A 207 13.01 16.92 3.44
N ALA A 208 13.26 15.63 3.67
CA ALA A 208 14.56 15.01 3.40
C ALA A 208 14.87 14.99 1.90
N MET A 209 13.88 14.60 1.06
CA MET A 209 13.99 14.59 -0.39
C MET A 209 14.29 15.98 -0.94
N HIS A 210 13.57 17.00 -0.47
CA HIS A 210 13.78 18.38 -0.89
C HIS A 210 15.15 18.92 -0.47
N ARG A 211 15.57 18.70 0.80
CA ARG A 211 16.88 19.16 1.30
C ARG A 211 18.07 18.52 0.58
N LYS A 212 17.91 17.30 0.07
CA LYS A 212 18.97 16.55 -0.63
C LYS A 212 18.80 16.55 -2.14
N SER A 213 17.83 17.30 -2.66
CA SER A 213 17.47 17.34 -4.09
C SER A 213 17.34 15.94 -4.72
N THR A 214 16.89 14.96 -3.93
CA THR A 214 16.76 13.56 -4.34
C THR A 214 15.29 13.18 -4.28
N TYR A 215 14.66 13.04 -5.44
CA TYR A 215 13.20 12.90 -5.54
C TYR A 215 12.74 11.49 -5.94
N ASP A 216 13.54 10.51 -5.54
CA ASP A 216 13.23 9.08 -5.58
C ASP A 216 12.54 8.64 -4.27
N ASP A 217 11.41 7.96 -4.38
CA ASP A 217 10.64 7.52 -3.20
C ASP A 217 11.38 6.44 -2.41
N GLN A 218 12.09 5.52 -3.08
CA GLN A 218 12.85 4.46 -2.42
C GLN A 218 13.97 5.04 -1.57
N TRP A 219 14.68 6.04 -2.11
CA TRP A 219 15.67 6.80 -1.34
C TRP A 219 15.03 7.53 -0.16
N GLY A 220 13.92 8.24 -0.36
CA GLY A 220 13.25 9.01 0.70
C GLY A 220 12.75 8.11 1.84
N LEU A 221 12.06 7.03 1.50
CA LEU A 221 11.61 5.99 2.43
C LEU A 221 12.80 5.36 3.16
N GLY A 222 13.85 4.98 2.43
CA GLY A 222 15.06 4.40 3.01
C GLY A 222 15.80 5.35 3.95
N ASN A 223 15.89 6.63 3.62
CA ASN A 223 16.54 7.64 4.44
C ASN A 223 15.85 7.81 5.79
N VAL A 224 14.52 7.83 5.79
CA VAL A 224 13.73 8.02 7.00
C VAL A 224 13.62 6.71 7.78
N LEU A 225 13.20 5.60 7.16
CA LEU A 225 12.95 4.34 7.86
C LEU A 225 14.19 3.68 8.47
N ARG A 226 15.41 4.03 8.04
CA ARG A 226 16.66 3.57 8.69
C ARG A 226 16.94 4.29 10.02
N ARG A 227 16.23 5.37 10.33
CA ARG A 227 16.37 6.11 11.59
C ARG A 227 15.33 5.63 12.60
N ARG A 228 15.62 5.79 13.89
CA ARG A 228 14.65 5.49 14.95
C ARG A 228 13.52 6.52 14.94
N HIS A 229 12.28 6.05 14.88
CA HIS A 229 11.07 6.87 14.97
C HIS A 229 10.24 6.43 16.18
N PRO A 230 10.48 7.01 17.37
CA PRO A 230 9.84 6.53 18.60
C PRO A 230 8.31 6.64 18.58
N TYR A 231 7.75 7.47 17.70
CA TYR A 231 6.32 7.72 17.60
C TYR A 231 5.65 7.10 16.37
N LEU A 232 6.36 6.30 15.57
CA LEU A 232 5.82 5.64 14.39
C LEU A 232 5.82 4.13 14.58
N LYS A 233 4.64 3.53 14.58
CA LYS A 233 4.48 2.07 14.56
C LYS A 233 4.57 1.60 13.10
N TYR A 234 5.78 1.25 12.69
CA TYR A 234 6.08 0.82 11.32
C TYR A 234 6.14 -0.72 11.18
N ARG A 235 5.65 -1.24 10.06
CA ARG A 235 5.90 -2.63 9.61
C ARG A 235 6.20 -2.67 8.12
N ARG A 236 6.83 -3.74 7.65
CA ARG A 236 6.91 -4.02 6.21
C ARG A 236 5.60 -4.64 5.74
N LEU A 237 5.11 -4.21 4.57
CA LEU A 237 3.95 -4.81 3.94
C LEU A 237 4.34 -6.21 3.45
N SER A 238 3.48 -7.19 3.73
CA SER A 238 3.67 -8.55 3.20
C SER A 238 3.60 -8.54 1.68
N SER A 239 4.48 -9.31 1.02
CA SER A 239 4.44 -9.47 -0.43
C SER A 239 3.21 -10.24 -0.94
N ASN A 240 2.38 -10.78 -0.05
CA ASN A 240 1.04 -11.24 -0.40
C ASN A 240 0.11 -10.05 -0.76
N PHE A 241 0.31 -8.88 -0.15
CA PHE A 241 -0.46 -7.66 -0.42
C PHE A 241 0.28 -6.67 -1.34
N PHE A 242 1.48 -7.02 -1.79
CA PHE A 242 2.17 -6.35 -2.90
C PHE A 242 3.18 -7.32 -3.50
N TYR A 243 2.71 -8.13 -4.43
CA TYR A 243 3.56 -9.05 -5.14
C TYR A 243 4.17 -8.36 -6.34
N ALA A 244 5.49 -8.46 -6.50
CA ALA A 244 6.18 -7.91 -7.66
C ALA A 244 7.28 -8.88 -8.10
N SER A 245 7.35 -9.15 -9.41
CA SER A 245 8.56 -9.72 -10.00
C SER A 245 9.59 -8.62 -10.27
N HIS A 246 10.86 -8.95 -10.14
CA HIS A 246 11.96 -8.02 -10.31
C HIS A 246 13.05 -8.61 -11.22
N GLY A 247 13.84 -7.72 -11.83
CA GLY A 247 14.94 -8.12 -12.71
C GLY A 247 16.06 -8.79 -11.92
N ILE A 248 16.63 -9.85 -12.49
CA ILE A 248 17.81 -10.53 -11.97
C ILE A 248 18.96 -10.36 -12.95
N THR A 249 20.18 -10.17 -12.45
CA THR A 249 21.42 -10.15 -13.25
C THR A 249 21.91 -11.57 -13.53
N LYS A 250 22.91 -11.73 -14.41
CA LYS A 250 23.57 -13.02 -14.65
C LYS A 250 24.15 -13.66 -13.38
N ASP A 251 24.51 -12.81 -12.42
CA ASP A 251 25.14 -13.21 -11.15
C ASP A 251 24.12 -13.50 -10.04
N GLY A 252 22.81 -13.49 -10.34
CA GLY A 252 21.75 -13.79 -9.37
C GLY A 252 21.40 -12.61 -8.46
N VAL A 253 21.76 -11.37 -8.83
CA VAL A 253 21.49 -10.18 -8.02
C VAL A 253 20.16 -9.56 -8.44
N PHE A 254 19.31 -9.24 -7.46
CA PHE A 254 18.11 -8.44 -7.69
C PHE A 254 18.48 -7.02 -8.09
N GLN A 255 18.07 -6.60 -9.29
CA GLN A 255 18.33 -5.26 -9.80
C GLN A 255 17.23 -4.85 -10.79
N GLY A 256 16.69 -3.63 -10.65
CA GLY A 256 15.56 -3.18 -11.48
C GLY A 256 15.85 -3.15 -12.98
N ILE A 257 17.10 -2.84 -13.36
CA ILE A 257 17.59 -2.88 -14.74
C ILE A 257 18.05 -4.27 -15.19
N GLY A 258 18.06 -5.26 -14.30
CA GLY A 258 18.47 -6.62 -14.61
C GLY A 258 17.55 -7.24 -15.67
N ARG A 259 18.15 -7.76 -16.75
CA ARG A 259 17.43 -8.33 -17.89
C ARG A 259 17.64 -9.83 -18.07
N CYS A 260 18.42 -10.49 -17.20
CA CYS A 260 18.80 -11.88 -17.37
C CYS A 260 17.59 -12.81 -17.32
N TYR A 261 16.84 -12.72 -16.23
CA TYR A 261 15.52 -13.31 -16.02
C TYR A 261 14.82 -12.51 -14.91
N ARG A 262 13.57 -12.86 -14.58
CA ARG A 262 12.82 -12.25 -13.48
C ARG A 262 12.52 -13.26 -12.40
N SER A 263 12.55 -12.79 -11.16
CA SER A 263 12.13 -13.56 -9.99
C SER A 263 11.43 -12.68 -8.96
N SER A 264 10.82 -13.29 -7.95
CA SER A 264 10.20 -12.60 -6.82
C SER A 264 10.88 -13.06 -5.53
N ILE A 265 10.59 -12.37 -4.42
CA ILE A 265 10.86 -12.97 -3.12
C ILE A 265 9.93 -14.16 -2.88
N VAL A 266 10.29 -15.01 -1.93
CA VAL A 266 9.47 -16.16 -1.52
C VAL A 266 8.21 -15.69 -0.81
N ILE A 267 7.06 -16.22 -1.23
CA ILE A 267 5.74 -15.99 -0.65
C ILE A 267 5.14 -17.31 -0.14
N THR A 268 4.28 -17.22 0.87
CA THR A 268 3.73 -18.39 1.59
C THR A 268 2.21 -18.33 1.75
N GLY A 269 1.55 -17.29 1.25
CA GLY A 269 0.09 -17.14 1.33
C GLY A 269 -0.52 -16.65 0.02
N PRO A 270 -1.85 -16.46 0.00
CA PRO A 270 -2.56 -15.97 -1.18
C PRO A 270 -2.07 -14.57 -1.53
N VAL A 271 -1.70 -14.36 -2.79
CA VAL A 271 -1.41 -13.02 -3.31
C VAL A 271 -2.73 -12.34 -3.59
N ARG A 272 -2.97 -11.21 -2.92
CA ARG A 272 -4.15 -10.36 -3.07
C ARG A 272 -3.93 -9.24 -4.07
N TRP A 273 -2.69 -8.75 -4.22
CA TRP A 273 -2.37 -7.62 -5.09
C TRP A 273 -1.07 -7.84 -5.85
N ILE A 274 -1.08 -7.60 -7.17
CA ILE A 274 0.06 -7.83 -8.06
C ILE A 274 0.49 -6.55 -8.78
N HIS A 275 1.78 -6.24 -8.69
CA HIS A 275 2.46 -5.24 -9.51
C HIS A 275 2.84 -5.86 -10.86
N GLY A 276 2.15 -5.45 -11.93
CA GLY A 276 2.33 -6.05 -13.25
C GLY A 276 1.01 -6.27 -13.99
N LYS A 277 0.84 -7.44 -14.60
CA LYS A 277 -0.37 -7.81 -15.33
C LYS A 277 -1.32 -8.58 -14.41
N GLN A 278 -2.61 -8.25 -14.41
CA GLN A 278 -3.61 -8.95 -13.60
C GLN A 278 -3.69 -10.45 -13.90
N ALA A 279 -3.47 -10.86 -15.15
CA ALA A 279 -3.44 -12.28 -15.54
C ALA A 279 -2.35 -13.10 -14.80
N GLU A 280 -1.31 -12.46 -14.27
CA GLU A 280 -0.29 -13.14 -13.47
C GLU A 280 -0.83 -13.65 -12.12
N CYS A 281 -1.99 -13.15 -11.64
CA CYS A 281 -2.64 -13.67 -10.45
C CYS A 281 -2.94 -15.18 -10.54
N ALA A 282 -3.41 -15.66 -11.70
CA ALA A 282 -3.70 -17.07 -11.92
C ALA A 282 -2.43 -17.94 -11.92
N ILE A 283 -1.30 -17.40 -12.37
CA ILE A 283 0.00 -18.09 -12.33
C ILE A 283 0.47 -18.20 -10.87
N VAL A 284 0.41 -17.08 -10.15
CA VAL A 284 0.99 -16.95 -8.81
C VAL A 284 0.17 -17.68 -7.76
N ASN A 285 -1.16 -17.56 -7.77
CA ASN A 285 -2.01 -18.30 -6.84
C ASN A 285 -2.35 -19.71 -7.34
N GLY A 286 -2.13 -20.00 -8.62
CA GLY A 286 -2.60 -21.21 -9.29
C GLY A 286 -4.10 -21.11 -9.61
N PRO A 287 -4.59 -21.86 -10.61
CA PRO A 287 -6.02 -22.11 -10.77
C PRO A 287 -6.65 -22.55 -9.45
N ASN A 288 -7.77 -21.94 -9.06
CA ASN A 288 -8.47 -22.28 -7.82
C ASN A 288 -7.59 -22.27 -6.54
N TYR A 289 -6.58 -21.39 -6.48
CA TYR A 289 -5.67 -21.22 -5.32
C TYR A 289 -4.75 -22.42 -5.01
N GLU A 290 -4.52 -23.34 -5.94
CA GLU A 290 -3.70 -24.53 -5.70
C GLU A 290 -2.23 -24.24 -5.30
N HIS A 291 -1.70 -23.06 -5.63
CA HIS A 291 -0.37 -22.60 -5.22
C HIS A 291 -0.41 -21.69 -4.01
N ALA A 292 -1.57 -21.14 -3.64
CA ALA A 292 -1.67 -20.02 -2.69
C ALA A 292 -1.03 -20.30 -1.34
N TYR A 293 -1.12 -21.54 -0.85
CA TYR A 293 -0.61 -21.95 0.46
C TYR A 293 0.73 -22.70 0.38
N LYS A 294 1.32 -22.79 -0.82
CA LYS A 294 2.65 -23.37 -1.02
C LYS A 294 3.69 -22.26 -0.94
N MET A 295 4.82 -22.58 -0.30
CA MET A 295 6.00 -21.72 -0.37
C MET A 295 6.50 -21.68 -1.81
N ARG A 296 6.60 -20.48 -2.39
CA ARG A 296 6.89 -20.33 -3.82
C ARG A 296 7.54 -19.00 -4.16
N ALA A 297 8.23 -18.97 -5.29
CA ALA A 297 8.76 -17.76 -5.91
C ALA A 297 8.51 -17.77 -7.43
N TYR A 298 8.52 -16.60 -8.04
CA TYR A 298 8.37 -16.45 -9.48
C TYR A 298 9.62 -16.86 -10.23
N PHE A 299 9.42 -17.38 -11.43
CA PHE A 299 10.47 -17.47 -12.44
C PHE A 299 9.92 -17.11 -13.84
N LYS A 300 10.65 -16.25 -14.56
CA LYS A 300 10.43 -16.00 -15.98
C LYS A 300 11.76 -15.68 -16.66
N GLY A 301 12.12 -16.45 -17.67
CA GLY A 301 13.29 -16.22 -18.52
C GLY A 301 13.32 -14.82 -19.14
N GLY A 302 14.52 -14.40 -19.52
CA GLY A 302 14.78 -13.09 -20.10
C GLY A 302 15.84 -13.18 -21.18
N GLN A 303 16.82 -12.28 -21.14
CA GLN A 303 17.89 -12.22 -22.14
C GLN A 303 18.97 -13.28 -21.95
N CYS A 304 19.13 -13.81 -20.73
CA CYS A 304 20.07 -14.90 -20.52
C CYS A 304 19.47 -16.21 -20.97
N ARG A 305 20.33 -17.09 -21.52
CA ARG A 305 19.99 -18.50 -21.66
C ARG A 305 19.71 -19.07 -20.27
N THR A 306 18.50 -19.58 -20.09
CA THR A 306 18.04 -20.28 -18.88
C THR A 306 17.42 -21.61 -19.32
N ARG A 307 17.30 -22.59 -18.42
CA ARG A 307 16.75 -23.91 -18.76
C ARG A 307 15.22 -23.93 -18.83
N GLN A 308 14.56 -22.93 -18.24
CA GLN A 308 13.12 -22.75 -18.28
C GLN A 308 12.81 -21.38 -18.89
N GLU A 309 11.71 -21.25 -19.63
CA GLU A 309 11.28 -19.95 -20.16
C GLU A 309 10.29 -19.24 -19.23
N GLY A 310 9.38 -19.98 -18.59
CA GLY A 310 8.31 -19.40 -17.77
C GLY A 310 7.32 -18.54 -18.60
N PRO A 311 6.46 -17.72 -17.97
CA PRO A 311 6.36 -17.49 -16.52
C PRO A 311 5.80 -18.71 -15.78
N THR A 312 6.38 -19.03 -14.62
CA THR A 312 5.94 -20.14 -13.76
C THR A 312 6.33 -19.92 -12.30
N MET A 313 5.80 -20.76 -11.40
CA MET A 313 6.16 -20.78 -10.00
C MET A 313 7.20 -21.87 -9.71
N VAL A 314 8.19 -21.53 -8.90
CA VAL A 314 9.15 -22.47 -8.33
C VAL A 314 8.87 -22.67 -6.85
N PHE A 315 9.01 -23.89 -6.36
CA PHE A 315 8.62 -24.31 -5.01
C PHE A 315 9.80 -24.69 -4.12
N SER A 316 11.03 -24.63 -4.64
CA SER A 316 12.23 -24.89 -3.86
C SER A 316 13.46 -24.17 -4.41
N SER A 317 14.51 -24.07 -3.58
CA SER A 317 15.82 -23.55 -3.98
C SER A 317 16.46 -24.40 -5.09
N ALA A 318 16.33 -25.72 -5.00
CA ALA A 318 16.86 -26.64 -6.00
C ALA A 318 16.20 -26.42 -7.38
N GLN A 319 14.87 -26.25 -7.40
CA GLN A 319 14.13 -25.96 -8.64
C GLN A 319 14.53 -24.61 -9.23
N MET A 320 14.67 -23.57 -8.41
CA MET A 320 15.16 -22.26 -8.86
C MET A 320 16.55 -22.35 -9.50
N LYS A 321 17.47 -23.10 -8.87
CA LYS A 321 18.82 -23.35 -9.41
C LYS A 321 18.77 -24.09 -10.75
N ALA A 322 17.89 -25.09 -10.87
CA ALA A 322 17.71 -25.83 -12.11
C ALA A 322 17.18 -24.94 -13.24
N TYR A 323 16.19 -24.08 -12.96
CA TYR A 323 15.57 -23.20 -13.97
C TYR A 323 16.50 -22.07 -14.41
N ALA A 324 17.20 -21.44 -13.47
CA ALA A 324 18.11 -20.33 -13.75
C ALA A 324 19.37 -20.75 -14.51
N ALA A 325 19.80 -22.02 -14.44
CA ALA A 325 21.04 -22.48 -15.05
C ALA A 325 21.11 -22.19 -16.57
N PRO A 326 22.27 -21.81 -17.12
CA PRO A 326 23.57 -21.63 -16.44
C PRO A 326 23.72 -20.32 -15.65
N ALA A 327 22.76 -19.40 -15.69
CA ALA A 327 22.80 -18.19 -14.85
C ALA A 327 22.69 -18.55 -13.36
N ARG A 328 23.23 -17.68 -12.49
CA ARG A 328 23.17 -17.90 -11.05
C ARG A 328 21.75 -17.65 -10.53
N PRO A 329 21.18 -18.54 -9.67
CA PRO A 329 19.90 -18.30 -9.04
C PRO A 329 19.99 -17.13 -8.04
N PRO A 330 18.88 -16.45 -7.73
CA PRO A 330 18.91 -15.37 -6.75
C PRO A 330 18.97 -15.94 -5.33
N SER A 331 19.55 -15.15 -4.42
CA SER A 331 19.56 -15.49 -2.99
C SER A 331 18.17 -15.31 -2.38
N LEU A 332 17.44 -16.42 -2.27
CA LEU A 332 16.08 -16.49 -1.75
C LEU A 332 16.03 -17.19 -0.39
N ILE A 333 15.22 -16.66 0.51
CA ILE A 333 15.02 -17.22 1.86
C ILE A 333 13.84 -18.20 1.80
N TRP A 334 14.13 -19.50 1.72
CA TRP A 334 13.18 -20.62 1.61
C TRP A 334 12.80 -21.25 2.95
N ALA A 335 12.97 -20.53 4.06
CA ALA A 335 12.56 -21.00 5.38
C ALA A 335 11.21 -20.38 5.76
N ASN A 336 10.38 -21.14 6.48
CA ASN A 336 9.30 -20.58 7.29
C ASN A 336 9.95 -19.77 8.41
N VAL A 337 10.27 -18.50 8.14
CA VAL A 337 10.80 -17.60 9.15
C VAL A 337 9.69 -17.43 10.19
N PRO A 338 9.91 -17.72 11.49
CA PRO A 338 8.94 -17.39 12.53
C PRO A 338 8.58 -15.90 12.42
N GLY A 339 7.30 -15.61 12.16
CA GLY A 339 6.79 -14.27 11.80
C GLY A 339 6.34 -14.10 10.34
N ARG A 340 6.82 -14.91 9.40
CA ARG A 340 6.21 -15.01 8.06
C ARG A 340 5.06 -16.02 8.07
N SER A 341 4.04 -15.80 8.91
CA SER A 341 2.83 -16.64 8.87
C SER A 341 2.05 -16.40 7.57
N ALA A 342 1.54 -17.48 6.97
CA ALA A 342 0.66 -17.48 5.80
C ALA A 342 -0.61 -16.63 5.97
N THR A 343 -0.92 -16.18 7.19
CA THR A 343 -2.08 -15.33 7.54
C THR A 343 -1.70 -14.06 8.32
N GLY A 344 -0.42 -13.76 8.56
CA GLY A 344 -0.03 -12.87 9.66
C GLY A 344 0.96 -11.78 9.29
N PHE A 345 0.59 -10.55 9.63
CA PHE A 345 1.32 -9.28 9.62
C PHE A 345 2.62 -9.25 10.47
N ILE A 346 3.33 -10.36 10.68
CA ILE A 346 4.53 -10.37 11.52
C ILE A 346 5.77 -10.09 10.66
N GLY A 347 5.88 -8.83 10.22
CA GLY A 347 7.13 -8.30 9.70
C GLY A 347 8.24 -8.42 10.76
N GLN A 348 9.46 -8.71 10.30
CA GLN A 348 10.67 -8.65 11.11
C GLN A 348 10.73 -7.36 11.93
N VAL A 349 10.89 -7.50 13.24
CA VAL A 349 11.68 -6.54 14.00
C VAL A 349 13.12 -6.87 13.61
N VAL A 350 13.71 -6.10 12.69
CA VAL A 350 15.17 -5.98 12.69
C VAL A 350 15.46 -5.02 13.84
N GLU A 351 15.38 -5.54 15.06
CA GLU A 351 16.14 -4.96 16.15
C GLU A 351 17.57 -5.26 15.76
N GLU A 352 18.36 -4.21 15.54
CA GLU A 352 19.81 -4.34 15.66
C GLU A 352 20.05 -5.08 16.98
N LYS A 353 20.45 -6.35 16.91
CA LYS A 353 21.19 -6.97 18.00
C LYS A 353 22.48 -6.17 18.17
N LYS A 354 22.40 -5.08 18.93
CA LYS A 354 23.54 -4.64 19.72
C LYS A 354 23.63 -5.66 20.84
N GLY A 355 24.39 -6.72 20.59
CA GLY A 355 24.69 -7.82 21.52
C GLY A 355 25.49 -7.38 22.76
N PHE A 356 25.18 -6.20 23.30
CA PHE A 356 25.78 -5.64 24.50
C PHE A 356 24.75 -5.55 25.63
N PHE A 357 23.52 -5.09 25.35
CA PHE A 357 22.49 -4.96 26.38
C PHE A 357 21.89 -6.30 26.83
N ALA A 358 21.70 -7.26 25.92
CA ALA A 358 21.19 -8.59 26.28
C ALA A 358 22.20 -9.37 27.14
N SER A 359 23.52 -9.21 26.89
CA SER A 359 24.57 -9.79 27.75
C SER A 359 24.64 -9.11 29.11
N ILE A 360 24.42 -7.79 29.19
CA ILE A 360 24.40 -7.07 30.47
C ILE A 360 23.18 -7.50 31.31
N VAL A 361 21.99 -7.60 30.71
CA VAL A 361 20.79 -8.06 31.44
C VAL A 361 20.94 -9.53 31.86
N ALA A 362 21.48 -10.40 31.01
CA ALA A 362 21.77 -11.78 31.40
C ALA A 362 22.85 -11.88 32.49
N PHE A 363 23.88 -11.02 32.45
CA PHE A 363 24.89 -10.92 33.49
C PHE A 363 24.29 -10.48 34.83
N PHE A 364 23.46 -9.44 34.84
CA PHE A 364 22.79 -8.99 36.06
C PHE A 364 21.78 -10.01 36.58
N LEU A 365 21.01 -10.69 35.72
CA LEU A 365 20.10 -11.75 36.15
C LEU A 365 20.85 -12.96 36.74
N SER A 366 22.00 -13.33 36.17
CA SER A 366 22.88 -14.36 36.72
C SER A 366 23.48 -13.92 38.06
N LEU A 367 23.93 -12.66 38.17
CA LEU A 367 24.44 -12.10 39.42
C LEU A 367 23.35 -12.03 40.51
N PHE A 368 22.12 -11.66 40.16
CA PHE A 368 20.99 -11.66 41.09
C PHE A 368 20.60 -13.07 41.53
N SER A 369 20.65 -14.07 40.64
CA SER A 369 20.46 -15.47 41.02
C SER A 369 21.54 -15.93 41.99
N LEU A 370 22.80 -15.60 41.71
CA LEU A 370 23.94 -15.98 42.55
C LEU A 370 23.90 -15.31 43.93
N ILE A 371 23.45 -14.05 43.99
CA ILE A 371 23.20 -13.33 45.24
C ILE A 371 22.00 -13.95 45.98
N SER A 372 20.91 -14.27 45.29
CA SER A 372 19.73 -14.93 45.88
C SER A 372 20.06 -16.31 46.43
N ASP A 373 20.89 -17.08 45.73
CA ASP A 373 21.34 -18.40 46.16
C ASP A 373 22.29 -18.28 47.35
N PHE A 374 23.16 -17.27 47.37
CA PHE A 374 24.00 -16.94 48.53
C PHE A 374 23.18 -16.57 49.77
N PHE A 375 22.15 -15.72 49.62
CA PHE A 375 21.27 -15.34 50.72
C PHE A 375 20.34 -16.48 51.17
N SER A 376 19.81 -17.30 50.26
CA SER A 376 19.00 -18.46 50.64
C SER A 376 19.82 -19.52 51.38
N THR A 377 21.12 -19.67 51.06
CA THR A 377 22.04 -20.57 51.77
C THR A 377 22.39 -20.06 53.17
N ILE A 378 22.44 -18.74 53.39
CA ILE A 378 22.75 -18.14 54.70
C ILE A 378 21.52 -18.10 55.62
N PHE A 379 20.30 -17.97 55.07
CA PHE A 379 19.10 -17.71 55.87
C PHE A 379 18.10 -18.89 55.97
N THR A 380 18.43 -20.08 55.48
CA THR A 380 17.61 -21.30 55.67
C THR A 380 18.06 -22.15 56.85
N THR A 381 18.09 -21.56 58.04
CA THR A 381 17.93 -22.31 59.31
C THR A 381 16.92 -21.58 60.19
N GLY A 382 15.65 -21.99 60.13
CA GLY A 382 14.59 -21.46 60.98
C GLY A 382 13.20 -22.00 60.57
N PRO A 383 12.41 -22.60 61.49
CA PRO A 383 11.38 -23.56 61.12
C PRO A 383 10.00 -22.94 60.80
N SER A 384 9.35 -23.59 59.83
CA SER A 384 7.92 -23.92 59.72
C SER A 384 6.89 -23.06 60.48
N GLN A 385 5.98 -22.44 59.73
CA GLN A 385 4.55 -22.46 60.08
C GLN A 385 3.64 -22.20 58.86
N THR A 386 2.42 -22.68 59.04
CA THR A 386 1.37 -23.11 58.11
C THR A 386 0.43 -22.02 57.58
N THR A 387 -0.43 -22.47 56.64
CA THR A 387 -1.68 -21.86 56.11
C THR A 387 -1.47 -20.81 55.01
N GLY A 388 -2.17 -20.76 53.88
CA GLY A 388 -3.41 -21.38 53.41
C GLY A 388 -4.15 -20.30 52.60
N GLY A 389 -4.50 -20.54 51.32
CA GLY A 389 -5.21 -19.52 50.55
C GLY A 389 -5.28 -19.71 49.02
N VAL A 390 -6.28 -20.49 48.59
CA VAL A 390 -7.23 -20.29 47.47
C VAL A 390 -6.83 -19.39 46.29
N TYR A 391 -6.96 -19.88 45.04
CA TYR A 391 -7.75 -19.24 43.97
C TYR A 391 -8.18 -20.24 42.89
N LYS A 392 -9.52 -20.42 42.74
CA LYS A 392 -10.20 -21.15 41.66
C LYS A 392 -10.23 -20.30 40.39
N VAL A 393 -9.84 -20.87 39.25
CA VAL A 393 -9.98 -20.29 37.92
C VAL A 393 -11.30 -20.77 37.29
N ASN A 394 -12.15 -19.83 36.90
CA ASN A 394 -13.45 -20.11 36.27
C ASN A 394 -13.34 -19.87 34.76
N THR A 395 -13.52 -20.92 33.96
CA THR A 395 -13.45 -20.89 32.48
C THR A 395 -14.86 -20.92 31.89
N ASN A 396 -15.34 -19.81 31.33
CA ASN A 396 -16.58 -19.80 30.55
C ASN A 396 -16.30 -19.68 29.04
N ARG A 397 -16.66 -20.77 28.36
CA ARG A 397 -16.80 -20.96 26.91
C ARG A 397 -17.87 -20.03 26.33
N TRP A 398 -17.55 -19.34 25.25
CA TRP A 398 -18.54 -18.71 24.36
C TRP A 398 -18.79 -19.61 23.15
N LYS A 399 -20.03 -20.08 23.00
CA LYS A 399 -20.56 -20.72 21.78
C LYS A 399 -20.98 -19.64 20.79
N ILE A 400 -20.53 -19.75 19.55
CA ILE A 400 -20.96 -18.90 18.42
C ILE A 400 -22.10 -19.60 17.71
N ASN A 401 -23.27 -18.97 17.65
CA ASN A 401 -24.37 -19.37 16.78
C ASN A 401 -24.21 -18.69 15.42
N SER A 402 -24.17 -19.50 14.36
CA SER A 402 -24.24 -19.06 12.96
C SER A 402 -25.70 -19.00 12.50
N SER A 403 -26.10 -17.90 11.86
CA SER A 403 -27.31 -17.83 11.04
C SER A 403 -27.00 -17.12 9.71
N PRO A 404 -27.58 -17.56 8.58
CA PRO A 404 -27.13 -17.16 7.24
C PRO A 404 -27.78 -15.85 6.77
N TYR A 405 -26.97 -14.97 6.18
CA TYR A 405 -27.41 -13.73 5.55
C TYR A 405 -28.03 -14.02 4.17
N GLN A 406 -29.32 -13.73 4.03
CA GLN A 406 -29.99 -13.65 2.74
C GLN A 406 -29.66 -12.34 2.03
N GLY A 407 -29.52 -12.41 0.71
CA GLY A 407 -29.17 -11.29 -0.16
C GLY A 407 -30.29 -10.26 -0.27
N SER A 408 -29.92 -8.99 -0.14
CA SER A 408 -30.75 -7.85 -0.53
C SER A 408 -29.91 -6.93 -1.42
N GLY A 409 -30.26 -6.89 -2.72
CA GLY A 409 -29.71 -5.94 -3.67
C GLY A 409 -30.05 -4.51 -3.24
N VAL A 410 -29.04 -3.69 -3.02
CA VAL A 410 -29.20 -2.29 -2.63
C VAL A 410 -29.31 -1.44 -3.90
N ARG A 411 -30.54 -0.98 -4.22
CA ARG A 411 -30.76 0.18 -5.10
C ARG A 411 -30.33 1.45 -4.34
N ARG A 412 -29.29 2.13 -4.84
CA ARG A 412 -28.83 3.43 -4.30
C ARG A 412 -29.81 4.55 -4.70
N ARG A 413 -30.21 5.39 -3.73
CA ARG A 413 -31.10 6.56 -3.89
C ARG A 413 -30.37 7.76 -4.49
N ILE A 414 -31.12 8.60 -5.19
CA ILE A 414 -30.72 9.76 -6.01
C ILE A 414 -30.72 11.05 -5.16
N GLY A 415 -29.64 11.85 -5.22
CA GLY A 415 -29.51 13.23 -4.72
C GLY A 415 -29.27 14.26 -5.85
N GLY A 416 -29.17 15.55 -5.51
CA GLY A 416 -29.45 16.68 -6.42
C GLY A 416 -28.28 17.38 -7.14
N MET A 417 -28.59 17.98 -8.31
CA MET A 417 -27.70 18.54 -9.35
C MET A 417 -26.79 19.74 -8.98
N ASP A 418 -26.93 20.35 -7.80
CA ASP A 418 -26.39 21.70 -7.56
C ASP A 418 -24.87 21.75 -7.38
N GLN A 419 -24.22 20.63 -7.05
CA GLN A 419 -22.78 20.61 -6.78
C GLN A 419 -21.90 20.83 -8.03
N PHE A 420 -22.44 20.61 -9.23
CA PHE A 420 -21.64 20.62 -10.46
C PHE A 420 -21.97 21.74 -11.45
N ARG A 421 -23.08 22.47 -11.27
CA ARG A 421 -23.50 23.52 -12.20
C ARG A 421 -22.98 24.92 -11.88
N ALA A 422 -22.41 25.17 -10.69
CA ALA A 422 -21.89 26.49 -10.36
C ALA A 422 -20.77 26.44 -9.31
N ASN A 423 -19.61 25.86 -9.63
CA ASN A 423 -18.44 25.89 -8.75
C ASN A 423 -17.50 27.09 -9.03
N ASN A 424 -18.08 28.25 -9.35
CA ASN A 424 -17.34 29.49 -9.66
C ASN A 424 -16.69 30.13 -8.43
N ASN A 425 -17.14 29.77 -7.22
CA ASN A 425 -16.71 30.37 -5.95
C ASN A 425 -15.58 29.61 -5.24
N LEU A 426 -15.13 28.45 -5.74
CA LEU A 426 -13.91 27.84 -5.22
C LEU A 426 -12.69 28.63 -5.74
N PRO A 427 -11.83 29.17 -4.86
CA PRO A 427 -10.62 29.85 -5.31
C PRO A 427 -9.85 28.89 -6.23
N GLY A 428 -9.49 29.38 -7.42
CA GLY A 428 -8.61 28.61 -8.29
C GLY A 428 -7.28 28.32 -7.58
N CYS A 429 -6.44 27.44 -8.13
CA CYS A 429 -5.04 27.36 -7.70
C CYS A 429 -4.29 28.65 -8.15
N SER A 430 -4.77 29.83 -7.77
CA SER A 430 -4.13 31.10 -8.03
C SER A 430 -3.13 31.38 -6.93
N SER A 431 -1.99 31.87 -7.38
CA SER A 431 -0.83 32.36 -6.63
C SER A 431 -1.15 33.52 -5.68
N GLY A 432 -1.98 33.30 -4.66
CA GLY A 432 -2.05 34.19 -3.51
C GLY A 432 -0.82 33.98 -2.64
N GLY A 433 0.14 34.93 -2.71
CA GLY A 433 1.33 35.03 -1.85
C GLY A 433 2.21 33.79 -1.80
#